data_AF-E2BT15-F1
#
_entry.id   AF-E2BT15-F1
#
_cell.length_a   1.000
_cell.length_b   1.000
_cell.length_c   1.000
_cell.angle_alpha   90.00
_cell.angle_beta   90.00
_cell.angle_gamma   90.00
#
_symmetry.space_group_name_H-M   'P 1'
#
loop_
_entity.id
_entity.type
_entity.pdbx_description
1 polymer ?
#
loop_
_entity_poly.entity_id
_entity_poly.type
_entity_poly.pdbx_seq_one_letter_code
_entity_poly.pdbx_strand_id
1 'polypeptide(L)' 'HLREALLFCFNLKKSAAEARRLLEEVYGEHAPTRTTCEDWFKRFRNGDF' A
#
# COMPACT_ATOMS: atom_id res chain seq x y z
N HIS A 1 4.47 -3.96 9.79
CA HIS A 1 5.22 -3.99 8.51
C HIS A 1 4.37 -3.63 7.29
N LEU A 2 3.35 -4.41 6.92
CA LEU A 2 2.62 -4.15 5.66
C LEU A 2 1.91 -2.78 5.62
N ARG A 3 1.21 -2.38 6.69
CA ARG A 3 0.59 -1.06 6.80
C ARG A 3 1.62 0.08 6.73
N GLU A 4 2.74 -0.05 7.42
CA GLU A 4 3.82 0.95 7.41
C GLU A 4 4.46 1.07 6.01
N ALA A 5 4.63 -0.05 5.31
CA ALA A 5 5.12 -0.06 3.94
C ALA A 5 4.12 0.58 2.98
N LEU A 6 2.81 0.32 3.14
CA LEU A 6 1.76 1.01 2.39
C LEU A 6 1.74 2.52 2.68
N LEU A 7 1.90 2.91 3.95
CA LEU A 7 1.98 4.32 4.36
C LEU A 7 3.24 4.99 3.80
N PHE A 8 4.38 4.30 3.79
CA PHE A 8 5.60 4.78 3.16
C PHE A 8 5.40 5.01 1.66
N CYS A 9 4.83 4.06 0.93
CA CYS A 9 4.48 4.24 -0.48
C CYS A 9 3.52 5.41 -0.70
N PHE A 10 2.52 5.56 0.16
CA PHE A 10 1.58 6.70 0.11
C PHE A 10 2.28 8.04 0.32
N ASN A 11 3.20 8.12 1.29
CA ASN A 11 3.99 9.32 1.55
C ASN A 11 4.93 9.66 0.38
N LEU A 12 5.42 8.64 -0.34
CA LEU A 12 6.15 8.79 -1.60
C LEU A 12 5.26 9.17 -2.80
N LYS A 13 3.98 9.48 -2.58
CA LYS A 13 3.00 9.84 -3.62
C LYS A 13 2.80 8.76 -4.69
N LYS A 14 3.11 7.50 -4.38
CA LYS A 14 2.75 6.36 -5.23
C LYS A 14 1.23 6.21 -5.27
N SER A 15 0.73 5.58 -6.32
CA SER A 15 -0.64 5.05 -6.37
C SER A 15 -0.73 3.71 -5.63
N ALA A 16 -1.96 3.28 -5.29
CA ALA A 16 -2.19 1.96 -4.70
C ALA A 16 -1.71 0.82 -5.63
N ALA A 17 -1.81 1.02 -6.95
CA ALA A 17 -1.37 0.05 -7.95
C ALA A 17 0.16 -0.07 -8.01
N GLU A 18 0.89 1.05 -7.95
CA GLU A 18 2.35 1.04 -7.86
C GLU A 18 2.83 0.46 -6.53
N ALA A 19 2.18 0.82 -5.41
CA ALA A 19 2.50 0.26 -4.10
C ALA A 19 2.31 -1.26 -4.09
N ARG A 20 1.22 -1.77 -4.67
CA ARG A 20 1.01 -3.23 -4.81
C ARG A 20 2.13 -3.89 -5.59
N ARG A 21 2.54 -3.36 -6.74
CA ARG A 21 3.63 -3.93 -7.55
C ARG A 21 4.95 -3.99 -6.78
N LEU A 22 5.31 -2.90 -6.10
CA LEU A 22 6.51 -2.85 -5.25
C LEU A 22 6.43 -3.88 -4.11
N LEU A 23 5.26 -4.04 -3.50
CA LEU A 23 5.09 -4.99 -2.41
C LEU A 23 5.05 -6.44 -2.91
N GLU A 24 4.57 -6.71 -4.13
CA GLU A 24 4.68 -8.01 -4.80
C GLU A 24 6.14 -8.39 -5.07
N GLU A 25 6.98 -7.44 -5.50
CA GLU A 25 8.42 -7.68 -5.70
C GLU A 25 9.15 -8.04 -4.40
N VAL A 26 8.75 -7.44 -3.27
CA VAL A 26 9.42 -7.62 -1.96
C VAL A 26 8.87 -8.80 -1.18
N TYR A 27 7.55 -8.96 -1.15
CA TYR A 27 6.85 -9.93 -0.30
C TYR A 27 6.34 -11.17 -1.06
N GLY A 28 6.37 -11.15 -2.40
CA GLY A 28 5.90 -12.26 -3.22
C GLY A 28 4.45 -12.63 -2.91
N GLU A 29 4.22 -13.89 -2.56
CA GLU A 29 2.88 -14.40 -2.20
C GLU A 29 2.29 -13.79 -0.93
N HIS A 30 3.13 -13.16 -0.08
CA HIS A 30 2.69 -12.48 1.14
C HIS A 30 2.33 -11.00 0.90
N ALA A 31 2.37 -10.55 -0.35
CA ALA A 31 1.99 -9.20 -0.72
C ALA A 31 0.50 -8.92 -0.44
N PRO A 32 0.13 -7.65 -0.17
CA PRO A 32 -1.25 -7.28 0.02
C PRO A 32 -2.05 -7.48 -1.26
N THR A 33 -3.31 -7.89 -1.12
CA THR A 33 -4.24 -7.89 -2.24
C THR A 33 -4.46 -6.47 -2.78
N ARG A 34 -4.97 -6.37 -4.02
CA ARG A 34 -5.36 -5.08 -4.61
C ARG A 34 -6.35 -4.32 -3.72
N THR A 35 -7.38 -5.00 -3.24
CA THR A 35 -8.41 -4.41 -2.37
C THR A 35 -7.81 -3.88 -1.08
N THR A 36 -6.92 -4.65 -0.44
CA THR A 36 -6.20 -4.21 0.77
C THR A 36 -5.41 -2.92 0.51
N CYS A 37 -4.70 -2.82 -0.62
CA CYS A 37 -3.98 -1.59 -0.99
C CYS A 37 -4.94 -0.41 -1.18
N GLU A 38 -6.02 -0.60 -1.92
CA GLU A 38 -7.00 0.45 -2.23
C GLU A 38 -7.70 0.98 -0.98
N ASP A 39 -8.10 0.09 -0.06
CA ASP A 39 -8.75 0.44 1.20
C ASP A 39 -7.83 1.24 2.10
N TRP A 40 -6.58 0.80 2.30
CA TRP A 40 -5.60 1.55 3.09
C TRP A 40 -5.32 2.92 2.48
N PHE A 41 -5.17 3.00 1.16
CA PHE A 41 -4.95 4.28 0.48
C PHE A 41 -6.14 5.22 0.62
N LYS A 42 -7.37 4.69 0.67
CA LYS A 42 -8.57 5.49 0.95
C LYS A 42 -8.54 6.03 2.38
N ARG A 43 -8.14 5.22 3.37
CA ARG A 43 -7.99 5.65 4.76
C ARG A 43 -6.93 6.73 4.91
N PHE A 44 -5.75 6.55 4.31
CA PHE A 44 -4.68 7.55 4.35
C PHE A 44 -5.06 8.89 3.72
N ARG A 45 -5.82 8.88 2.61
CA ARG A 45 -6.36 10.12 2.01
C ARG A 45 -7.32 10.86 2.97
N ASN A 46 -7.99 10.13 3.84
CA ASN A 46 -8.88 10.70 4.85
C ASN A 46 -8.15 11.08 6.15
N GLY A 47 -6.83 10.93 6.22
CA GLY A 47 -6.04 11.17 7.44
C GLY A 47 -6.15 10.07 8.49
N ASP A 48 -6.78 8.95 8.16
CA ASP A 48 -6.85 7.75 9.00
C ASP A 48 -5.61 6.89 8.71
N PHE A 49 -4.54 7.19 9.45
CA PHE A 49 -3.26 6.50 9.34
C PHE A 49 -3.32 5.18 10.07
#